data_AF-A0A0F9D8D6-F1
#
_entry.id   AF-A0A0F9D8D6-F1
#
_cell.length_a   1.000
_cell.length_b   1.000
_cell.length_c   1.000
_cell.angle_alpha   90.00
_cell.angle_beta   90.00
_cell.angle_gamma   90.00
#
_symmetry.space_group_name_H-M   'P 1'
#
loop_
_entity.id
_entity.type
_entity.pdbx_description
1 polymer ?
#
loop_
_entity_poly.entity_id
_entity_poly.type
_entity_poly.pdbx_seq_one_letter_code
_entity_poly.pdbx_strand_id
1 'polypeptide(L)'
;VLRPKIKQASEEVAGTIIVPFPLSVHETGATIRSRGKLLAIPLEAALDSRGVPKKRGPRAWKNTFVARSKKGNLLIFQKKAGKIIPLYVLKKSVKIPRRLGMGVTMDKAAPIYIERVFDKAVRHLQKAM
;
A
#
# COMPACT_ATOMS: atom_id res chain seq x y z
N VAL A 1 7.79 -8.29 4.89
CA VAL A 1 9.24 -8.54 4.77
C VAL A 1 9.42 -9.51 3.63
N LEU A 2 10.21 -9.15 2.62
CA LEU A 2 10.55 -10.04 1.51
C LEU A 2 11.93 -10.65 1.78
N ARG A 3 12.06 -11.95 1.54
CA ARG A 3 13.31 -12.70 1.73
C ARG A 3 13.67 -13.40 0.41
N PRO A 4 14.33 -12.70 -0.54
CA PRO A 4 14.85 -13.36 -1.72
C PRO A 4 15.89 -14.40 -1.30
N LYS A 5 15.76 -15.61 -1.86
CA LYS A 5 16.67 -16.73 -1.62
C LYS A 5 17.34 -17.12 -2.93
N ILE A 6 18.66 -17.22 -2.92
CA ILE A 6 19.43 -17.66 -4.09
C ILE A 6 20.23 -18.88 -3.65
N LYS A 7 20.06 -19.99 -4.38
CA LYS A 7 20.87 -21.19 -4.19
C LYS A 7 21.96 -21.20 -5.25
N GLN A 8 23.22 -21.06 -4.83
CA GLN A 8 24.37 -21.33 -5.69
C GLN A 8 25.38 -22.14 -4.89
N ALA A 9 25.73 -23.32 -5.38
CA ALA A 9 26.76 -24.23 -4.85
C ALA A 9 26.92 -24.22 -3.32
N SER A 10 26.13 -25.03 -2.61
CA SER A 10 26.20 -25.32 -1.15
C SER A 10 26.08 -24.16 -0.14
N GLU A 11 26.19 -22.89 -0.54
CA GLU A 11 25.99 -21.73 0.34
C GLU A 11 24.72 -20.93 -0.04
N GLU A 12 23.84 -20.71 0.93
CA GLU A 12 22.62 -19.91 0.76
C GLU A 12 22.90 -18.45 1.17
N VAL A 13 23.12 -17.58 0.20
CA VAL A 13 23.18 -16.13 0.45
C VAL A 13 21.74 -15.60 0.49
N ALA A 14 21.29 -15.22 1.68
CA ALA A 14 19.95 -14.67 1.90
C ALA A 14 20.02 -13.17 2.27
N GLY A 15 19.23 -12.36 1.56
CA GLY A 15 18.99 -10.95 1.87
C GLY A 15 17.60 -10.71 2.44
N THR A 16 17.42 -9.61 3.17
CA THR A 16 16.09 -9.20 3.65
C THR A 16 15.76 -7.78 3.19
N ILE A 17 14.57 -7.61 2.62
CA ILE A 17 14.06 -6.30 2.21
C ILE A 17 12.79 -5.99 2.99
N ILE A 18 12.85 -4.87 3.70
CA ILE A 18 11.75 -4.37 4.51
C ILE A 18 11.07 -3.25 3.73
N VAL A 19 9.84 -3.53 3.32
CA VAL A 19 8.97 -2.53 2.70
C VAL A 19 8.07 -1.95 3.81
N PRO A 20 8.08 -0.63 4.04
CA PRO A 20 7.24 -0.02 5.07
C PRO A 20 5.76 0.01 4.65
N PHE A 21 4.87 0.23 5.62
CA PHE A 21 3.47 0.55 5.33
C PHE A 21 3.38 1.94 4.67
N PRO A 22 2.49 2.16 3.67
CA PRO A 22 1.49 1.23 3.13
C PRO A 22 1.98 0.33 1.98
N LEU A 23 3.23 0.49 1.52
CA LEU A 23 3.76 -0.24 0.36
C LEU A 23 3.77 -1.76 0.57
N SER A 24 4.07 -2.24 1.78
CA SER A 24 4.02 -3.67 2.09
C SER A 24 2.64 -4.29 1.88
N VAL A 25 1.57 -3.57 2.23
CA VAL A 25 0.19 -4.03 2.02
C VAL A 25 -0.15 -4.12 0.54
N HIS A 26 0.40 -3.23 -0.28
CA HIS A 26 0.21 -3.26 -1.74
C HIS A 26 1.07 -4.33 -2.42
N GLU A 27 2.18 -4.72 -1.81
CA GLU A 27 3.02 -5.81 -2.28
C GLU A 27 2.41 -7.18 -1.97
N THR A 28 2.06 -7.46 -0.70
CA THR A 28 1.61 -8.80 -0.29
C THR A 28 0.10 -8.95 -0.29
N GLY A 29 -0.65 -7.86 -0.38
CA GLY A 29 -2.06 -7.82 -0.04
C GLY A 29 -2.27 -7.86 1.49
N ALA A 30 -3.43 -7.38 1.94
CA ALA A 30 -3.85 -7.52 3.33
C ALA A 30 -5.36 -7.33 3.48
N THR A 31 -5.92 -7.81 4.59
CA THR A 31 -7.23 -7.37 5.05
C THR A 31 -7.05 -6.36 6.18
N ILE A 32 -7.38 -5.10 5.91
CA ILE A 32 -7.39 -4.05 6.94
C ILE A 32 -8.71 -4.14 7.69
N ARG A 33 -8.62 -4.27 9.01
CA ARG A 33 -9.78 -4.28 9.92
C ARG A 33 -9.79 -3.00 10.76
N SER A 34 -10.98 -2.52 11.09
CA SER A 34 -11.15 -1.43 12.05
C SER A 34 -10.60 -1.85 13.41
N ARG A 35 -9.81 -0.97 14.06
CA ARG A 35 -9.44 -1.11 15.48
C ARG A 35 -10.53 -0.62 16.44
N GLY A 36 -11.44 0.22 15.94
CA GLY A 36 -12.64 0.66 16.66
C GLY A 36 -13.90 0.12 15.99
N LYS A 37 -14.94 0.94 15.90
CA LYS A 37 -16.23 0.51 15.32
C LYS A 37 -16.15 0.28 13.80
N LEU A 38 -15.68 1.27 13.04
CA LEU A 38 -15.71 1.26 11.57
C LEU A 38 -14.50 1.99 10.98
N LEU A 39 -14.04 1.52 9.82
CA LEU A 39 -13.13 2.23 8.93
C LEU A 39 -13.93 3.26 8.13
N ALA A 40 -13.39 4.47 8.00
CA ALA A 40 -13.93 5.49 7.11
C ALA A 40 -13.10 5.56 5.83
N ILE A 41 -13.66 5.05 4.74
CA ILE A 41 -12.99 4.98 3.44
C ILE A 41 -13.48 6.16 2.62
N PRO A 42 -12.58 7.07 2.18
CA PRO A 42 -12.97 8.27 1.45
C PRO A 42 -13.54 7.91 0.07
N LEU A 43 -14.59 8.63 -0.32
CA LEU A 43 -15.14 8.65 -1.67
C LEU A 43 -14.62 9.87 -2.43
N GLU A 44 -14.85 9.92 -3.74
CA GLU A 44 -14.32 10.96 -4.64
C GLU A 44 -14.52 12.39 -4.13
N ALA A 45 -15.69 12.71 -3.57
CA ALA A 45 -15.95 14.05 -3.04
C ALA A 45 -15.00 14.46 -1.90
N ALA A 46 -14.54 13.48 -1.10
CA ALA A 46 -13.59 13.67 -0.02
C ALA A 46 -12.12 13.62 -0.46
N LEU A 47 -11.83 13.26 -1.72
CA LEU A 47 -10.50 13.17 -2.30
C LEU A 47 -10.19 14.37 -3.21
N ASP A 48 -8.92 14.74 -3.30
CA ASP A 48 -8.40 15.66 -4.32
C ASP A 48 -8.14 14.94 -5.66
N SER A 49 -7.62 15.66 -6.65
CA SER A 49 -7.29 15.09 -7.98
C SER A 49 -6.20 14.02 -7.95
N ARG A 50 -5.40 13.95 -6.88
CA ARG A 50 -4.35 12.94 -6.67
C ARG A 50 -4.86 11.72 -5.90
N GLY A 51 -6.14 11.70 -5.52
CA GLY A 51 -6.72 10.65 -4.69
C GLY A 51 -6.35 10.77 -3.22
N VAL A 52 -5.87 11.93 -2.77
CA VAL A 52 -5.50 12.19 -1.37
C VAL A 52 -6.68 12.79 -0.62
N PRO A 53 -6.98 12.37 0.63
CA PRO A 53 -8.05 12.97 1.41
C PRO A 53 -7.86 14.48 1.60
N LYS A 54 -8.87 15.27 1.22
CA LYS A 54 -8.90 16.74 1.38
C LYS A 54 -8.86 17.19 2.84
N LYS A 55 -9.23 16.30 3.77
CA LYS A 55 -9.27 16.55 5.21
C LYS A 55 -8.71 15.34 5.95
N ARG A 56 -8.18 15.57 7.16
CA ARG A 56 -7.59 14.53 8.03
C ARG A 56 -8.52 13.34 8.30
N GLY A 57 -9.83 13.56 8.30
CA GLY A 57 -10.81 12.48 8.46
C GLY A 57 -12.24 13.01 8.56
N PRO A 58 -13.22 12.12 8.80
CA PRO A 58 -14.64 12.48 8.75
C PRO A 58 -15.05 13.57 9.73
N ARG A 59 -14.45 13.62 10.92
CA ARG A 59 -14.76 14.62 11.96
C ARG A 59 -14.31 16.04 11.61
N ALA A 60 -13.44 16.20 10.62
CA ALA A 60 -12.98 17.53 10.18
C ALA A 60 -13.96 18.21 9.22
N TRP A 61 -15.02 17.50 8.79
CA TRP A 61 -16.07 18.05 7.95
C TRP A 61 -17.21 18.60 8.81
N LYS A 62 -17.73 19.77 8.44
CA LYS A 62 -18.91 20.37 9.08
C LYS A 62 -20.20 19.88 8.42
N ASN A 63 -21.30 19.93 9.16
CA ASN A 63 -22.66 19.61 8.68
C ASN A 63 -22.78 18.20 8.07
N THR A 64 -22.14 17.23 8.73
CA THR A 64 -22.19 15.83 8.31
C THR A 64 -23.21 15.01 9.09
N PHE A 65 -23.76 14.00 8.45
CA PHE A 65 -24.63 13.02 9.09
C PHE A 65 -24.36 11.62 8.54
N VAL A 66 -24.74 10.60 9.31
CA VAL A 66 -24.60 9.19 8.93
C VAL A 66 -25.96 8.70 8.45
N ALA A 67 -25.99 8.03 7.29
CA ALA A 67 -27.20 7.39 6.79
C ALA A 67 -26.84 6.17 5.92
N ARG A 68 -27.84 5.30 5.68
CA ARG A 68 -27.69 4.19 4.74
C ARG A 68 -28.02 4.64 3.32
N SER A 69 -27.19 4.23 2.37
CA SER A 69 -27.54 4.31 0.95
C SER A 69 -28.73 3.40 0.61
N LYS A 70 -29.34 3.62 -0.55
CA LYS A 70 -30.35 2.70 -1.12
C LYS A 70 -29.85 1.26 -1.24
N LYS A 71 -28.54 1.07 -1.41
CA LYS A 71 -27.87 -0.25 -1.48
C LYS A 71 -27.45 -0.79 -0.10
N GLY A 72 -27.93 -0.22 1.00
CA GLY A 72 -27.66 -0.67 2.37
C GLY A 72 -26.31 -0.27 2.97
N ASN A 73 -25.39 0.28 2.18
CA ASN A 73 -24.08 0.76 2.68
C ASN A 73 -24.24 1.91 3.68
N LEU A 74 -23.50 1.88 4.78
CA LEU A 74 -23.45 2.97 5.75
C LEU A 74 -22.46 4.03 5.27
N LEU A 75 -22.91 5.28 5.15
CA LEU A 75 -22.15 6.38 4.58
C LEU A 75 -22.16 7.59 5.53
N ILE A 76 -21.11 8.40 5.43
CA ILE A 76 -21.09 9.76 5.97
C ILE A 76 -21.36 10.72 4.82
N PHE A 77 -22.41 11.51 4.97
CA PHE A 77 -22.81 12.55 4.04
C PHE A 77 -22.50 13.93 4.59
N GLN A 78 -22.36 14.92 3.72
CA GLN A 78 -22.32 16.34 4.07
C GLN A 78 -23.51 17.07 3.43
N LYS A 79 -24.18 17.93 4.20
CA LYS A 79 -25.12 18.92 3.67
C LYS A 79 -24.33 20.18 3.29
N LYS A 80 -24.30 20.51 1.99
CA LYS A 80 -23.62 21.71 1.48
C LYS A 80 -24.44 22.33 0.36
N ALA A 81 -24.82 23.60 0.51
CA ALA A 81 -25.57 24.36 -0.50
C ALA A 81 -26.80 23.60 -1.05
N GLY A 82 -27.64 23.09 -0.14
CA GLY A 82 -28.84 22.31 -0.49
C GLY A 82 -28.58 20.90 -1.04
N LYS A 83 -27.32 20.50 -1.26
CA LYS A 83 -26.95 19.18 -1.78
C LYS A 83 -26.48 18.25 -0.66
N ILE A 84 -26.79 16.96 -0.82
CA ILE A 84 -26.30 15.87 0.04
C ILE A 84 -25.15 15.18 -0.69
N ILE A 85 -23.94 15.33 -0.17
CA ILE A 85 -22.71 14.85 -0.81
C ILE A 85 -22.17 13.65 -0.01
N PRO A 86 -22.03 12.45 -0.60
CA PRO A 86 -21.41 11.31 0.08
C PRO A 86 -19.89 11.51 0.20
N LEU A 87 -19.36 11.46 1.41
CA LEU A 87 -17.93 11.69 1.67
C LEU A 87 -17.17 10.42 2.00
N TYR A 88 -17.73 9.53 2.83
CA TYR A 88 -17.06 8.31 3.25
C TYR A 88 -18.01 7.13 3.28
N VAL A 89 -17.50 5.94 2.94
CA VAL A 89 -18.16 4.67 3.22
C VAL A 89 -17.59 4.03 4.47
N LEU A 90 -18.48 3.56 5.34
CA LEU A 90 -18.14 2.96 6.62
C LEU A 90 -18.17 1.44 6.52
N LYS A 91 -17.04 0.79 6.78
CA LYS A 91 -16.91 -0.68 6.73
C LYS A 91 -16.16 -1.22 7.93
N LYS A 92 -16.45 -2.46 8.34
CA LYS A 92 -15.68 -3.15 9.41
C LYS A 92 -14.30 -3.58 8.92
N SER A 93 -14.19 -3.98 7.66
CA SER A 93 -12.95 -4.44 7.04
C SER A 93 -12.90 -4.13 5.53
N VAL A 94 -11.69 -4.09 4.98
CA VAL A 94 -11.42 -3.95 3.55
C VAL A 94 -10.31 -4.92 3.16
N LYS A 95 -10.52 -5.65 2.06
CA LYS A 95 -9.48 -6.48 1.45
C LYS A 95 -8.75 -5.66 0.39
N ILE A 96 -7.43 -5.54 0.54
CA ILE A 96 -6.54 -4.92 -0.44
C ILE A 96 -5.79 -6.06 -1.16
N PRO A 97 -5.95 -6.22 -2.48
CA PRO A 97 -5.23 -7.24 -3.23
C PRO A 97 -3.75 -6.86 -3.40
N ARG A 98 -2.90 -7.87 -3.55
CA ARG A 98 -1.52 -7.70 -4.03
C ARG A 98 -1.54 -7.10 -5.44
N ARG A 99 -0.67 -6.12 -5.72
CA ARG A 99 -0.63 -5.48 -7.05
C ARG A 99 0.75 -4.98 -7.51
N LEU A 100 1.74 -4.88 -6.63
CA LEU A 100 3.04 -4.32 -7.01
C LEU A 100 3.97 -5.37 -7.64
N GLY A 101 3.99 -6.60 -7.13
CA GLY A 101 4.80 -7.69 -7.72
C GLY A 101 6.30 -7.44 -7.63
N MET A 102 6.74 -6.61 -6.68
CA MET A 102 8.14 -6.26 -6.48
C MET A 102 8.98 -7.51 -6.18
N GLY A 103 8.51 -8.40 -5.30
CA GLY A 103 9.21 -9.64 -4.96
C GLY A 103 9.51 -10.49 -6.21
N VAL A 104 8.53 -10.66 -7.08
CA VAL A 104 8.70 -11.40 -8.34
C VAL A 104 9.74 -10.74 -9.26
N THR A 105 9.74 -9.41 -9.30
CA THR A 105 10.71 -8.65 -10.10
C THR A 105 12.11 -8.78 -9.52
N MET A 106 12.23 -8.77 -8.19
CA MET A 106 13.50 -8.91 -7.49
C MET A 106 14.09 -10.31 -7.62
N ASP A 107 13.27 -11.35 -7.49
CA ASP A 107 13.72 -12.74 -7.65
C ASP A 107 14.30 -12.98 -9.06
N LYS A 108 13.73 -12.32 -10.08
CA LYS A 108 14.26 -12.35 -11.46
C LYS A 108 15.52 -11.50 -11.65
N ALA A 109 15.58 -10.33 -11.01
CA ALA A 109 16.67 -9.38 -11.19
C ALA A 109 17.92 -9.71 -10.35
N ALA A 110 17.76 -10.44 -9.25
CA ALA A 110 18.83 -10.67 -8.29
C ALA A 110 20.07 -11.37 -8.89
N PRO A 111 19.96 -12.43 -9.73
CA PRO A 111 21.14 -13.05 -10.34
C PRO A 111 21.94 -12.06 -11.20
N ILE A 112 21.24 -11.31 -12.06
CA ILE A 112 21.83 -10.31 -12.97
C ILE A 112 22.53 -9.21 -12.16
N TYR A 113 21.91 -8.76 -11.07
CA TYR A 113 22.47 -7.74 -10.21
C TYR A 113 23.75 -8.25 -9.52
N ILE A 114 23.71 -9.47 -8.99
CA ILE A 114 24.85 -10.07 -8.27
C ILE A 114 26.04 -10.25 -9.21
N GLU A 115 25.84 -10.81 -10.40
CA GLU A 115 26.89 -10.94 -11.42
C GLU A 115 27.56 -9.60 -11.72
N ARG A 116 26.77 -8.55 -11.95
CA ARG A 116 27.30 -7.20 -12.22
C ARG A 116 28.07 -6.60 -11.04
N VAL A 117 27.60 -6.84 -9.81
CA VAL A 117 28.27 -6.34 -8.60
C VAL A 117 29.61 -7.07 -8.41
N PHE A 118 29.64 -8.39 -8.56
CA PHE A 118 30.87 -9.18 -8.48
C PHE A 118 31.87 -8.76 -9.55
N ASP A 119 31.45 -8.66 -10.81
CA ASP A 119 32.31 -8.20 -11.91
C ASP A 119 32.94 -6.83 -11.61
N LYS A 120 32.15 -5.90 -11.08
CA LYS A 120 32.63 -4.56 -10.74
C LYS A 120 33.60 -4.59 -9.55
N ALA A 121 33.34 -5.43 -8.55
CA ALA A 121 34.22 -5.60 -7.39
C ALA A 121 35.58 -6.19 -7.80
N VAL A 122 35.58 -7.24 -8.63
CA VAL A 122 36.80 -7.86 -9.16
C VAL A 122 37.63 -6.85 -9.96
N ARG A 123 36.99 -6.11 -10.88
CA ARG A 123 37.67 -5.06 -11.66
C ARG A 123 38.25 -3.95 -10.79
N HIS A 124 37.59 -3.62 -9.67
CA HIS A 124 38.10 -2.61 -8.75
C HIS A 124 39.34 -3.11 -8.00
N LEU A 125 39.31 -4.35 -7.50
CA LEU A 125 40.45 -4.98 -6.84
C LEU A 125 41.66 -5.11 -7.77
N GLN A 126 41.43 -5.50 -9.04
CA GLN A 126 42.49 -5.60 -10.05
C GLN A 126 43.14 -4.26 -10.41
N LYS A 127 42.46 -3.13 -10.21
CA LYS A 127 43.03 -1.78 -10.43
C LYS A 127 43.74 -1.21 -9.20
N ALA A 128 43.48 -1.78 -8.02
CA ALA A 128 44.06 -1.34 -6.75
C ALA A 128 45.32 -2.13 -6.38
N MET A 129 45.58 -3.26 -7.05
CA MET A 129 46.85 -3.97 -7.07
C MET A 129 47.76 -3.43 -8.17
#